data_AF-A0A800IEB3-F1
#
_entry.id   AF-A0A800IEB3-F1
#
_cell.length_a   1.000
_cell.length_b   1.000
_cell.length_c   1.000
_cell.angle_alpha   90.00
_cell.angle_beta   90.00
_cell.angle_gamma   90.00
#
_symmetry.space_group_name_H-M   'P 1'
#
loop_
_entity.id
_entity.type
_entity.pdbx_description
1 polymer ?
#
loop_
_entity_poly.entity_id
_entity_poly.type
_entity_poly.pdbx_seq_one_letter_code
_entity_poly.pdbx_strand_id
1 'polypeptide(L)'
;STQAQPVYGRMYQTPFADQIRHEANIPTMAVGNIFEADHANSILMAGRADLVCLARPPLDNPYWTHHAAAQLGDEQQQWPLPYSPGKDQL
;
A
#
# COMPACT_ATOMS: atom_id res chain seq x y z
N SER A 1 14.32 -17.47 -9.98
CA SER A 1 14.51 -18.83 -10.53
C SER A 1 13.21 -19.26 -11.17
N THR A 2 13.24 -19.85 -12.37
CA THR A 2 12.05 -20.43 -13.02
C THR A 2 11.48 -21.63 -12.25
N GLN A 3 12.24 -22.14 -11.27
CA GLN A 3 11.84 -23.23 -10.37
C GLN A 3 11.17 -22.76 -9.07
N ALA A 4 11.08 -21.44 -8.84
CA ALA A 4 10.48 -20.93 -7.61
C ALA A 4 8.97 -21.23 -7.60
N GLN A 5 8.49 -21.78 -6.49
CA GLN A 5 7.06 -21.99 -6.23
C GLN A 5 6.62 -21.07 -5.07
N PRO A 6 6.34 -19.79 -5.34
CA PRO A 6 5.90 -18.87 -4.30
C PRO A 6 4.53 -19.30 -3.76
N VAL A 7 4.40 -19.27 -2.43
CA VAL A 7 3.10 -19.43 -1.78
C VAL A 7 2.36 -18.10 -1.89
N TYR A 8 1.28 -18.09 -2.67
CA TYR A 8 0.46 -16.91 -2.84
C TYR A 8 -0.52 -16.76 -1.68
N GLY A 9 -0.77 -15.51 -1.32
CA GLY A 9 -1.65 -15.15 -0.22
C GLY A 9 -1.78 -13.63 -0.09
N ARG A 10 -2.47 -13.18 0.96
CA ARG A 10 -2.50 -11.77 1.33
C ARG A 10 -1.08 -11.34 1.73
N MET A 11 -0.59 -10.21 1.20
CA MET A 11 0.70 -9.62 1.61
C MET A 11 1.90 -10.59 1.54
N TYR A 12 1.90 -11.53 0.58
CA TYR A 12 2.79 -12.71 0.60
C TYR A 12 4.30 -12.41 0.49
N GLN A 13 4.69 -11.23 0.01
CA GLN A 13 6.11 -10.83 -0.06
C GLN A 13 6.52 -9.89 1.08
N THR A 14 5.59 -9.45 1.94
CA THR A 14 5.90 -8.59 3.08
C THR A 14 6.96 -9.19 4.01
N PRO A 15 6.97 -10.51 4.31
CA PRO A 15 8.03 -11.08 5.15
C PRO A 15 9.44 -10.91 4.57
N PHE A 16 9.59 -10.86 3.24
CA PHE A 16 10.90 -10.63 2.62
C PHE A 16 11.35 -9.18 2.75
N ALA A 17 10.42 -8.22 2.58
CA ALA A 17 10.72 -6.80 2.80
C ALA A 17 11.12 -6.56 4.27
N ASP A 18 10.38 -7.17 5.20
CA ASP A 18 10.63 -7.10 6.64
C ASP A 18 12.01 -7.63 7.01
N GLN A 19 12.34 -8.82 6.50
CA GLN A 19 13.64 -9.44 6.72
C GLN A 19 14.78 -8.56 6.20
N ILE A 20 14.71 -8.11 4.94
CA ILE A 20 15.77 -7.27 4.35
C ILE A 20 15.91 -5.95 5.11
N ARG A 21 14.79 -5.33 5.49
CA ARG A 21 14.80 -4.08 6.25
C ARG A 21 15.58 -4.20 7.54
N HIS A 22 15.30 -5.24 8.32
CA HIS A 22 15.87 -5.40 9.66
C HIS A 22 17.25 -6.04 9.65
N GLU A 23 17.51 -7.02 8.77
CA GLU A 23 18.81 -7.70 8.71
C GLU A 23 19.87 -6.87 7.99
N ALA A 24 19.50 -6.19 6.90
CA ALA A 24 20.44 -5.35 6.14
C ALA A 24 20.41 -3.87 6.55
N ASN A 25 19.49 -3.48 7.45
CA ASN A 25 19.33 -2.11 7.94
C ASN A 25 19.23 -1.05 6.82
N ILE A 26 18.46 -1.38 5.78
CA ILE A 26 18.19 -0.50 4.64
C ILE A 26 16.68 -0.28 4.49
N PRO A 27 16.23 0.90 4.04
CA PRO A 27 14.82 1.12 3.77
C PRO A 27 14.30 0.16 2.70
N THR A 28 13.09 -0.36 2.89
CA THR A 28 12.45 -1.27 1.94
C THR A 28 11.03 -0.83 1.56
N MET A 29 10.57 -1.36 0.44
CA MET A 29 9.21 -1.18 -0.04
C MET A 29 8.53 -2.54 -0.18
N ALA A 30 7.40 -2.73 0.50
CA ALA A 30 6.62 -3.96 0.40
C ALA A 30 5.70 -3.93 -0.83
N VAL A 31 5.54 -5.08 -1.48
CA VAL A 31 4.65 -5.28 -2.63
C VAL A 31 4.06 -6.70 -2.57
N GLY A 32 3.03 -6.98 -3.37
CA GLY A 32 2.49 -8.33 -3.53
C GLY A 32 1.17 -8.52 -2.79
N ASN A 33 0.09 -8.51 -3.56
CA ASN A 33 -1.28 -8.68 -3.06
C ASN A 33 -1.67 -7.74 -1.90
N ILE A 34 -1.29 -6.47 -2.05
CA ILE A 34 -1.71 -5.34 -1.21
C ILE A 34 -2.76 -4.56 -2.00
N PHE A 35 -3.95 -4.36 -1.43
CA PHE A 35 -5.10 -3.79 -2.14
C PHE A 35 -6.13 -3.09 -1.25
N GLU A 36 -6.04 -3.23 0.07
CA GLU A 36 -6.83 -2.49 1.06
C GLU A 36 -5.91 -1.51 1.79
N ALA A 37 -6.47 -0.38 2.24
CA ALA A 37 -5.72 0.60 3.03
C ALA A 37 -5.19 -0.03 4.34
N ASP A 38 -5.97 -0.91 4.96
CA ASP A 38 -5.58 -1.63 6.18
C ASP A 38 -4.38 -2.57 5.97
N HIS A 39 -4.21 -3.14 4.77
CA HIS A 39 -3.00 -3.90 4.44
C HIS A 39 -1.77 -3.00 4.48
N ALA A 40 -1.84 -1.82 3.85
CA ALA A 40 -0.75 -0.86 3.84
C ALA A 40 -0.44 -0.36 5.26
N ASN A 41 -1.47 0.04 6.01
CA ASN A 41 -1.34 0.50 7.39
C ASN A 41 -0.69 -0.57 8.29
N SER A 42 -1.15 -1.83 8.19
CA SER A 42 -0.58 -2.95 8.96
C SER A 42 0.89 -3.24 8.63
N ILE A 43 1.35 -2.94 7.41
CA ILE A 43 2.77 -3.10 7.04
C ILE A 43 3.60 -1.98 7.67
N LEU A 44 3.16 -0.73 7.49
CA LEU A 44 3.89 0.46 7.93
C LEU A 44 3.94 0.55 9.46
N MET A 45 2.80 0.38 10.13
CA MET A 45 2.70 0.46 11.60
C MET A 45 3.48 -0.65 12.31
N ALA A 46 3.59 -1.82 11.68
CA ALA A 46 4.42 -2.90 12.20
C ALA A 46 5.92 -2.73 11.91
N GLY A 47 6.33 -1.66 11.20
CA GLY A 47 7.72 -1.41 10.84
C GLY A 47 8.30 -2.41 9.84
N ARG A 48 7.45 -3.16 9.11
CA ARG A 48 7.86 -4.23 8.19
C ARG A 48 8.36 -3.71 6.83
N ALA A 49 8.06 -2.46 6.51
CA ALA A 49 8.59 -1.76 5.35
C ALA A 49 8.44 -0.25 5.59
N ASP A 50 9.18 0.55 4.83
CA ASP A 50 9.13 2.02 4.91
C ASP A 50 8.16 2.59 3.87
N LEU A 51 7.89 1.83 2.80
CA LEU A 51 6.92 2.15 1.75
C LEU A 51 6.08 0.94 1.34
N VAL A 52 4.94 1.22 0.71
CA VAL A 52 4.03 0.21 0.15
C VAL A 52 3.81 0.49 -1.33
N CYS A 53 3.99 -0.54 -2.14
CA CYS A 53 3.82 -0.51 -3.59
C CYS A 53 2.47 -1.13 -3.97
N LEU A 54 1.64 -0.35 -4.66
CA LEU A 54 0.35 -0.80 -5.20
C LEU A 54 0.47 -1.00 -6.70
N ALA A 55 -0.13 -2.09 -7.20
CA ALA A 55 -0.12 -2.43 -8.62
C ALA A 55 -1.54 -2.53 -9.17
N ARG A 56 -2.28 -3.58 -8.80
CA ARG A 56 -3.63 -3.84 -9.31
C ARG A 56 -4.69 -2.80 -8.90
N PRO A 57 -4.72 -2.24 -7.68
CA PRO A 57 -5.77 -1.29 -7.31
C PRO A 57 -5.78 -0.01 -8.17
N PRO A 58 -4.63 0.65 -8.44
CA PRO A 58 -4.61 1.78 -9.38
C PRO A 58 -5.01 1.45 -10.83
N LEU A 59 -4.96 0.17 -11.25
CA LEU A 59 -5.41 -0.23 -12.59
C LEU A 59 -6.94 -0.29 -12.71
N ASP A 60 -7.63 -0.63 -11.61
CA ASP A 60 -9.10 -0.64 -11.53
C ASP A 60 -9.66 0.75 -11.19
N ASN A 61 -9.02 1.45 -10.25
CA ASN A 61 -9.36 2.80 -9.83
C ASN A 61 -8.10 3.68 -9.72
N PRO A 62 -7.82 4.59 -10.68
CA PRO A 62 -6.62 5.43 -10.63
C PRO A 62 -6.60 6.41 -9.45
N TYR A 63 -7.76 6.72 -8.86
CA TYR A 63 -7.89 7.56 -7.66
C TYR A 63 -7.98 6.73 -6.37
N TRP A 64 -7.57 5.46 -6.40
CA TRP A 64 -7.60 4.58 -5.23
C TRP A 64 -7.01 5.23 -3.97
N THR A 65 -5.86 5.90 -4.08
CA THR A 65 -5.20 6.56 -2.93
C THR A 65 -6.04 7.72 -2.38
N HIS A 66 -6.66 8.51 -3.25
CA HIS A 66 -7.55 9.60 -2.84
C HIS A 66 -8.78 9.07 -2.12
N HIS A 67 -9.41 8.01 -2.64
CA HIS A 67 -10.58 7.39 -2.01
C HIS A 67 -10.22 6.73 -0.67
N ALA A 68 -9.10 6.01 -0.62
CA ALA A 68 -8.61 5.40 0.62
C ALA A 68 -8.33 6.45 1.70
N ALA A 69 -7.70 7.58 1.34
CA ALA A 69 -7.47 8.69 2.26
C ALA A 69 -8.79 9.29 2.78
N ALA A 70 -9.75 9.56 1.90
CA ALA A 70 -11.07 10.09 2.29
C ALA A 70 -11.83 9.13 3.23
N GLN A 71 -11.86 7.83 2.91
CA GLN A 71 -12.50 6.81 3.75
C GLN A 71 -11.86 6.66 5.14
N LEU A 72 -10.57 6.97 5.26
CA LEU A 72 -9.84 7.02 6.53
C LEU A 72 -10.01 8.36 7.27
N GLY A 73 -10.75 9.31 6.71
CA GLY A 73 -10.94 10.65 7.28
C GLY A 73 -9.71 11.54 7.15
N ASP A 74 -8.80 11.28 6.20
CA ASP A 74 -7.63 12.12 6.00
C ASP A 74 -7.97 13.44 5.30
N GLU A 75 -7.85 14.52 6.08
CA GLU A 75 -8.04 15.89 5.60
C GLU A 75 -6.76 16.47 4.97
N GLN A 76 -5.58 15.88 5.22
CA GLN A 76 -4.30 16.43 4.75
C GLN A 76 -4.06 16.17 3.27
N GLN A 77 -4.58 15.06 2.73
CA GLN A 77 -4.47 14.77 1.31
C GLN A 77 -5.19 15.84 0.49
N GLN A 78 -4.40 16.62 -0.25
CA GLN A 78 -4.88 17.58 -1.22
C GLN A 78 -5.42 16.85 -2.44
N TRP A 79 -6.64 17.21 -2.84
CA TRP A 79 -7.24 16.82 -4.11
C TRP A 79 -7.09 17.98 -5.11
N PRO A 80 -6.99 17.71 -6.41
CA PRO A 80 -7.09 18.75 -7.43
C PRO A 80 -8.38 19.56 -7.24
N LEU A 81 -8.29 20.90 -7.31
CA LEU A 81 -9.41 21.81 -7.01
C LEU A 81 -10.74 21.43 -7.69
N PRO A 82 -10.78 21.03 -8.98
CA PRO A 82 -12.04 20.64 -9.62
C PRO A 82 -12.73 19.42 -8.99
N TYR A 83 -12.01 18.61 -8.20
CA TYR A 83 -12.53 17.39 -7.58
C TYR A 83 -12.80 17.53 -6.08
N SER A 84 -12.52 18.70 -5.49
CA SER A 84 -12.75 18.93 -4.06
C SER A 84 -14.19 18.62 -3.61
N PRO A 85 -15.26 19.02 -4.33
CA PRO A 85 -16.63 18.67 -3.93
C PRO A 85 -16.92 17.16 -3.97
N GLY A 86 -16.17 16.40 -4.77
CA GLY A 86 -16.28 14.94 -4.81
C GLY A 86 -15.66 14.27 -3.58
N LYS A 87 -14.65 14.88 -2.96
CA LYS A 87 -14.07 14.42 -1.69
C LYS A 87 -15.13 14.43 -0.58
N ASP A 88 -15.95 15.49 -0.53
CA ASP A 88 -16.97 15.69 0.52
C ASP A 88 -18.10 14.65 0.49
N GLN A 89 -18.23 13.88 -0.59
CA GLN A 89 -19.26 12.86 -0.77
C GLN A 89 -18.83 11.47 -0.31
N LEU A 90 -17.52 11.25 -0.12
CA LEU A 90 -16.92 9.99 0.33
C LEU A 90 -16.82 9.93 1.86
#